data_AF-A0A9E4AKZ9-F1
#
_entry.id   AF-A0A9E4AKZ9-F1
#
_cell.length_a   1.000
_cell.length_b   1.000
_cell.length_c   1.000
_cell.angle_alpha   90.00
_cell.angle_beta   90.00
_cell.angle_gamma   90.00
#
_symmetry.space_group_name_H-M   'P 1'
#
loop_
_entity.id
_entity.type
_entity.pdbx_description
1 polymer ?
#
loop_
_entity_poly.entity_id
_entity_poly.type
_entity_poly.pdbx_seq_one_letter_code
_entity_poly.pdbx_strand_id
1 'polypeptide(L)'
;MADFENLPIRIQRIAKAELQPDEQICLCVLGRSSLLRPDFVLITTLRVLILNERNMGSLAISYANIRCNVFFSEISNVKLARLLKHRFLGQARLEIDVKRNSFWIDNMSLRDARRAHQLIAEQIQR
;
A
#
# COMPACT_ATOMS: atom_id res chain seq x y z
N MET A 1 -11.46 -12.18 -3.86
CA MET A 1 -10.88 -12.14 -2.49
C MET A 1 -11.68 -11.12 -1.71
N ALA A 2 -12.32 -11.53 -0.62
CA ALA A 2 -13.29 -10.70 0.11
C ALA A 2 -12.76 -9.29 0.43
N ASP A 3 -11.49 -9.16 0.82
CA ASP A 3 -10.92 -7.87 1.21
C ASP A 3 -10.74 -6.87 0.05
N PHE A 4 -10.49 -7.36 -1.19
CA PHE A 4 -10.37 -6.48 -2.36
C PHE A 4 -11.72 -5.99 -2.86
N GLU A 5 -12.73 -6.86 -2.82
CA GLU A 5 -14.10 -6.57 -3.25
C GLU A 5 -14.77 -5.54 -2.32
N ASN A 6 -14.28 -5.41 -1.08
CA ASN A 6 -14.71 -4.40 -0.10
C ASN A 6 -14.09 -3.01 -0.32
N LEU A 7 -13.13 -2.86 -1.23
CA LEU A 7 -12.52 -1.55 -1.51
C LEU A 7 -13.48 -0.62 -2.27
N PRO A 8 -13.30 0.71 -2.23
CA PRO A 8 -14.09 1.61 -3.06
C PRO A 8 -13.99 1.24 -4.55
N ILE A 9 -15.12 1.28 -5.27
CA ILE A 9 -15.21 0.86 -6.68
C ILE A 9 -14.15 1.52 -7.56
N ARG A 10 -13.82 2.80 -7.30
CA ARG A 10 -12.79 3.53 -8.04
C ARG A 10 -11.40 2.94 -7.84
N ILE A 11 -11.06 2.59 -6.60
CA ILE A 11 -9.79 1.93 -6.25
C ILE A 11 -9.72 0.55 -6.93
N GLN A 12 -10.80 -0.22 -6.89
CA GLN A 12 -10.87 -1.51 -7.57
C GLN A 12 -10.64 -1.39 -9.08
N ARG A 13 -11.28 -0.40 -9.73
CA ARG A 13 -11.15 -0.17 -11.18
C ARG A 13 -9.71 0.17 -11.58
N ILE A 14 -9.07 1.09 -10.87
CA ILE A 14 -7.66 1.44 -11.15
C ILE A 14 -6.74 0.28 -10.85
N ALA A 15 -6.92 -0.41 -9.71
CA ALA A 15 -6.13 -1.59 -9.40
C ALA A 15 -6.22 -2.65 -10.52
N LYS A 16 -7.43 -3.01 -10.96
CA LYS A 16 -7.63 -3.97 -12.05
C LYS A 16 -6.99 -3.55 -13.37
N ALA A 17 -6.93 -2.25 -13.66
CA ALA A 17 -6.28 -1.74 -14.87
C ALA A 17 -4.75 -1.84 -14.80
N GLU A 18 -4.16 -1.83 -13.61
CA GLU A 18 -2.71 -1.95 -13.39
C GLU A 18 -2.22 -3.39 -13.30
N LEU A 19 -3.09 -4.33 -12.92
CA LEU A 19 -2.74 -5.75 -12.76
C LEU A 19 -2.50 -6.44 -14.11
N GLN A 20 -1.47 -7.28 -14.16
CA GLN A 20 -1.24 -8.18 -15.30
C GLN A 20 -2.21 -9.38 -15.25
N PRO A 21 -2.45 -10.07 -16.39
CA PRO A 21 -3.40 -11.18 -16.46
C PRO A 21 -3.18 -12.29 -15.41
N ASP A 22 -1.91 -12.61 -15.11
CA ASP A 22 -1.54 -13.66 -14.15
C ASP A 22 -1.20 -13.10 -12.74
N GLU A 23 -1.37 -11.80 -12.56
CA GLU A 23 -1.05 -11.14 -11.31
C GLU A 23 -2.20 -11.25 -10.32
N GLN A 24 -1.93 -11.86 -9.17
CA GLN A 24 -2.92 -12.05 -8.13
C GLN A 24 -2.65 -11.12 -6.96
N ILE A 25 -3.69 -10.54 -6.41
CA ILE A 25 -3.59 -9.80 -5.15
C ILE A 25 -3.39 -10.82 -4.03
N CYS A 26 -2.38 -10.65 -3.19
CA CYS A 26 -2.11 -11.51 -2.04
C CYS A 26 -2.54 -10.87 -0.72
N LEU A 27 -2.56 -9.53 -0.65
CA LEU A 27 -2.97 -8.78 0.53
C LEU A 27 -3.59 -7.44 0.15
N CYS A 28 -4.68 -7.09 0.83
CA CYS A 28 -5.28 -5.75 0.84
C CYS A 28 -5.27 -5.22 2.27
N VAL A 29 -4.61 -4.10 2.51
CA VAL A 29 -4.56 -3.46 3.84
C VAL A 29 -4.67 -1.95 3.73
N LEU A 30 -5.02 -1.33 4.85
CA LEU A 30 -5.14 0.12 4.95
C LEU A 30 -3.95 0.72 5.70
N GLY A 31 -3.42 1.80 5.15
CA GLY A 31 -2.52 2.72 5.82
C GLY A 31 -3.02 4.14 5.71
N ARG A 32 -2.21 5.10 6.16
CA ARG A 32 -2.50 6.53 6.05
C ARG A 32 -1.21 7.34 5.94
N SER A 33 -0.87 7.77 4.73
CA SER A 33 0.16 8.78 4.47
C SER A 33 -0.30 10.19 4.86
N SER A 34 -1.62 10.41 5.02
CA SER A 34 -2.21 11.67 5.50
C SER A 34 -3.34 11.42 6.49
N LEU A 35 -3.60 12.35 7.41
CA LEU A 35 -4.62 12.19 8.46
C LEU A 35 -6.04 11.93 7.92
N LEU A 36 -6.36 12.49 6.76
CA LEU A 36 -7.72 12.55 6.22
C LEU A 36 -7.98 11.57 5.08
N ARG A 37 -6.96 10.93 4.53
CA ARG A 37 -7.11 10.08 3.34
C ARG A 37 -6.42 8.74 3.54
N PRO A 38 -7.17 7.62 3.47
CA PRO A 38 -6.58 6.30 3.58
C PRO A 38 -5.73 6.00 2.34
N ASP A 39 -4.72 5.19 2.59
CA ASP A 39 -3.95 4.51 1.56
C ASP A 39 -4.45 3.09 1.47
N PHE A 40 -4.86 2.69 0.27
CA PHE A 40 -5.21 1.34 -0.08
C PHE A 40 -3.96 0.65 -0.59
N VAL A 41 -3.39 -0.22 0.24
CA VAL A 41 -2.16 -0.95 -0.05
C VAL A 41 -2.54 -2.33 -0.55
N LEU A 42 -2.14 -2.61 -1.79
CA LEU A 42 -2.31 -3.87 -2.48
C LEU A 42 -0.93 -4.48 -2.65
N ILE A 43 -0.75 -5.69 -2.12
CA ILE A 43 0.46 -6.49 -2.38
C ILE A 43 0.02 -7.62 -3.27
N THR A 44 0.67 -7.76 -4.41
CA THR A 44 0.36 -8.77 -5.40
C THR A 44 1.45 -9.84 -5.45
N THR A 45 1.33 -10.78 -6.38
CA THR A 45 2.40 -11.74 -6.70
C THR A 45 3.63 -11.09 -7.32
N LEU A 46 3.54 -9.85 -7.83
CA LEU A 46 4.62 -9.19 -8.57
C LEU A 46 5.09 -7.86 -7.96
N ARG A 47 4.22 -7.16 -7.23
CA ARG A 47 4.47 -5.76 -6.90
C ARG A 47 3.75 -5.30 -5.62
N VAL A 48 4.14 -4.12 -5.17
CA VAL A 48 3.40 -3.31 -4.20
C VAL A 48 2.74 -2.14 -4.92
N LEU A 49 1.41 -2.07 -4.85
CA LEU A 49 0.59 -1.02 -5.42
C LEU A 49 -0.13 -0.26 -4.29
N ILE A 50 0.07 1.05 -4.21
CA ILE A 50 -0.56 1.91 -3.21
C ILE A 50 -1.41 2.96 -3.92
N LEU A 51 -2.70 2.96 -3.60
CA LEU A 51 -3.69 3.85 -4.16
C LEU A 51 -4.25 4.76 -3.06
N ASN A 52 -4.63 5.99 -3.40
CA ASN A 52 -5.44 6.82 -2.53
C ASN A 52 -6.47 7.62 -3.33
N GLU A 53 -7.50 8.12 -2.67
CA GLU A 53 -8.46 9.02 -3.30
C GLU A 53 -8.00 10.47 -3.15
N ARG A 54 -8.04 11.22 -4.24
CA ARG A 54 -7.72 12.64 -4.26
C ARG A 54 -8.89 13.43 -4.83
N ASN A 55 -9.11 14.62 -4.29
CA ASN A 55 -10.08 15.57 -4.83
C ASN A 55 -9.35 16.58 -5.70
N MET A 56 -9.91 16.88 -6.87
CA MET A 56 -9.39 17.88 -7.80
C MET A 56 -10.14 19.21 -7.59
N GLY A 57 -9.55 20.11 -6.79
CA GLY A 57 -10.00 21.51 -6.63
C GLY A 57 -11.48 21.72 -6.27
N SER A 58 -12.02 22.89 -6.65
CA SER A 58 -13.39 23.34 -6.35
C SER A 58 -14.50 22.53 -7.03
N LEU A 59 -14.17 21.56 -7.86
CA LEU A 59 -15.13 20.81 -8.68
C LEU A 59 -15.75 19.61 -7.95
N ALA A 60 -15.39 19.35 -6.69
CA ALA A 60 -15.85 18.18 -5.93
C ALA A 60 -15.63 16.82 -6.62
N ILE A 61 -14.77 16.76 -7.64
CA ILE A 61 -14.45 15.52 -8.36
C ILE A 61 -13.37 14.78 -7.57
N SER A 62 -13.69 13.56 -7.13
CA SER A 62 -12.77 12.62 -6.48
C SER A 62 -12.29 11.56 -7.47
N TYR A 63 -10.98 11.32 -7.52
CA TYR A 63 -10.33 10.34 -8.38
C TYR A 63 -9.38 9.45 -7.59
N ALA A 64 -9.14 8.23 -8.08
CA ALA A 64 -8.16 7.33 -7.53
C ALA A 64 -6.78 7.66 -8.12
N ASN A 65 -5.79 7.87 -7.25
CA ASN A 65 -4.43 8.24 -7.58
C ASN A 65 -3.48 7.12 -7.18
N ILE A 66 -2.58 6.73 -8.09
CA ILE A 66 -1.48 5.81 -7.81
C ILE A 66 -0.39 6.59 -7.09
N ARG A 67 -0.11 6.24 -5.83
CA ARG A 67 1.02 6.81 -5.07
C ARG A 67 2.30 6.00 -5.28
N CYS A 68 2.17 4.68 -5.37
CA CYS A 68 3.29 3.76 -5.49
C CYS A 68 2.86 2.59 -6.36
N ASN A 69 3.69 2.22 -7.32
CA ASN A 69 3.53 1.04 -8.17
C ASN A 69 4.95 0.54 -8.43
N VAL A 70 5.39 -0.42 -7.61
CA VAL A 70 6.79 -0.83 -7.55
C VAL A 70 6.87 -2.34 -7.56
N PHE A 71 7.57 -2.89 -8.54
CA PHE A 71 7.81 -4.34 -8.63
C PHE A 71 8.78 -4.80 -7.54
N PHE A 72 8.63 -6.05 -7.07
CA PHE A 72 9.54 -6.58 -6.04
C PHE A 72 11.01 -6.53 -6.47
N SER A 73 11.30 -6.68 -7.76
CA SER A 73 12.64 -6.56 -8.35
C SER A 73 13.27 -5.17 -8.20
N GLU A 74 12.48 -4.14 -7.93
CA GLU A 74 12.94 -2.76 -7.74
C GLU A 74 13.16 -2.42 -6.27
N ILE A 75 12.61 -3.22 -5.35
CA ILE A 75 12.69 -3.00 -3.91
C ILE A 75 14.01 -3.56 -3.39
N SER A 76 14.84 -2.69 -2.81
CA SER A 76 16.11 -3.08 -2.21
C SER A 76 15.95 -3.46 -0.74
N ASN A 77 14.97 -2.90 -0.04
CA ASN A 77 14.72 -3.19 1.35
C ASN A 77 13.27 -2.85 1.76
N VAL A 78 12.77 -3.53 2.79
CA VAL A 78 11.52 -3.20 3.47
C VAL A 78 11.75 -3.16 4.97
N LYS A 79 11.23 -2.14 5.63
CA LYS A 79 11.42 -1.94 7.08
C LYS A 79 10.11 -1.63 7.77
N LEU A 80 10.04 -2.02 9.04
CA LEU A 80 8.92 -1.70 9.92
C LEU A 80 9.39 -0.75 11.03
N ALA A 81 8.92 0.49 11.00
CA ALA A 81 9.27 1.52 11.96
C ALA A 81 8.11 1.81 12.92
N ARG A 82 8.42 2.02 14.21
CA ARG A 82 7.43 2.32 15.25
C ARG A 82 7.84 3.53 16.08
N LEU A 83 7.33 4.70 15.66
CA LEU A 83 7.39 5.94 16.43
C LEU A 83 6.59 5.79 17.73
N LEU A 84 6.86 6.66 18.72
CA LEU A 84 6.15 6.64 20.01
C LEU A 84 4.62 6.66 19.81
N LYS A 85 4.10 7.57 18.97
CA LYS A 85 2.67 7.63 18.62
C LYS A 85 2.10 6.30 18.11
N HIS A 86 2.89 5.54 17.34
CA HIS A 86 2.49 4.24 16.81
C HIS A 86 2.40 3.17 17.91
N ARG A 87 3.27 3.25 18.93
CA ARG A 87 3.26 2.29 20.03
C ARG A 87 1.97 2.43 20.85
N PHE A 88 1.56 3.65 21.14
CA PHE A 88 0.32 3.94 21.86
C PHE A 88 -0.94 3.54 21.09
N LEU A 89 -0.94 3.71 19.76
CA LEU A 89 -2.11 3.44 18.91
C LEU A 89 -2.13 2.01 18.32
N GLY A 90 -1.18 1.15 18.68
CA GLY A 90 -1.09 -0.20 18.11
C GLY A 90 -0.78 -0.22 16.60
N GLN A 91 -0.10 0.81 16.12
CA GLN A 91 0.21 1.04 14.71
C GLN A 91 1.69 0.81 14.38
N ALA A 92 2.03 0.91 13.10
CA ALA A 92 3.39 0.95 12.59
C ALA A 92 3.45 1.72 11.26
N ARG A 93 4.68 2.04 10.86
CA ARG A 93 5.03 2.53 9.53
C ARG A 93 5.72 1.43 8.75
N LEU A 94 5.32 1.23 7.51
CA LEU A 94 6.03 0.39 6.56
C LEU A 94 6.83 1.30 5.62
N GLU A 95 8.13 1.04 5.51
CA GLU A 95 9.05 1.77 4.64
C GLU A 95 9.55 0.81 3.56
N ILE A 96 9.43 1.21 2.30
CA ILE A 96 9.78 0.45 1.11
C ILE A 96 10.88 1.23 0.40
N ASP A 97 12.11 0.74 0.49
CA ASP A 97 13.27 1.36 -0.11
C ASP A 97 13.46 0.80 -1.53
N VAL A 98 13.60 1.69 -2.50
CA VAL A 98 14.01 1.38 -3.88
C VAL A 98 15.33 2.09 -4.18
N LYS A 99 16.03 1.72 -5.25
CA LYS A 99 17.41 2.19 -5.53
C LYS A 99 17.68 3.69 -5.37
N ARG A 100 16.68 4.57 -5.58
CA ARG A 100 16.83 6.04 -5.51
C ARG A 100 15.69 6.77 -4.78
N ASN A 101 14.82 6.03 -4.09
CA ASN A 101 13.65 6.62 -3.44
C ASN A 101 13.19 5.74 -2.28
N SER A 102 12.39 6.30 -1.37
CA SER A 102 11.72 5.51 -0.34
C SER A 102 10.24 5.87 -0.32
N PHE A 103 9.41 4.85 -0.39
CA PHE A 103 7.97 4.98 -0.17
C PHE A 103 7.66 4.60 1.27
N TRP A 104 6.71 5.31 1.86
CA TRP A 104 6.30 5.03 3.23
C TRP A 104 4.78 5.01 3.32
N ILE A 105 4.30 4.11 4.17
CA ILE A 105 2.90 3.96 4.55
C ILE A 105 2.85 4.10 6.06
N ASP A 106 2.29 5.21 6.54
CA ASP A 106 2.20 5.50 7.97
C ASP A 106 0.90 4.96 8.57
N ASN A 107 0.84 4.86 9.90
CA ASN A 107 -0.37 4.53 10.67
C ASN A 107 -1.11 3.25 10.25
N MET A 108 -0.40 2.25 9.71
CA MET A 108 -0.97 0.92 9.47
C MET A 108 -1.21 0.22 10.81
N SER A 109 -2.20 -0.67 10.91
CA SER A 109 -2.30 -1.54 12.08
C SER A 109 -1.02 -2.38 12.22
N LEU A 110 -0.55 -2.63 13.44
CA LEU A 110 0.69 -3.39 13.63
C LEU A 110 0.61 -4.81 13.02
N ARG A 111 -0.57 -5.43 13.07
CA ARG A 111 -0.82 -6.75 12.47
C ARG A 111 -0.66 -6.70 10.95
N ASP A 112 -1.29 -5.72 10.31
CA ASP A 112 -1.26 -5.56 8.86
C ASP A 112 0.13 -5.15 8.37
N ALA A 113 0.80 -4.25 9.10
CA ALA A 113 2.16 -3.84 8.79
C ALA A 113 3.13 -5.03 8.84
N ARG A 114 3.01 -5.91 9.85
CA ARG A 114 3.82 -7.14 9.94
C ARG A 114 3.54 -8.11 8.80
N ARG A 115 2.27 -8.33 8.46
CA ARG A 115 1.88 -9.21 7.36
C ARG A 115 2.37 -8.68 6.02
N ALA A 116 2.22 -7.38 5.79
CA ALA A 116 2.72 -6.70 4.59
C ALA A 116 4.25 -6.79 4.50
N HIS A 117 4.95 -6.47 5.59
CA HIS A 117 6.40 -6.59 5.67
C HIS A 117 6.87 -8.01 5.34
N GLN A 118 6.27 -9.02 5.98
CA GLN A 118 6.64 -10.42 5.75
C GLN A 118 6.46 -10.81 4.28
N LEU A 119 5.31 -10.53 3.68
CA LEU A 119 5.05 -10.85 2.27
C LEU A 119 6.05 -10.17 1.33
N ILE A 120 6.35 -8.89 1.55
CA ILE A 120 7.30 -8.15 0.72
C ILE A 120 8.72 -8.70 0.89
N ALA A 121 9.14 -8.95 2.14
CA ALA A 121 10.47 -9.47 2.44
C ALA A 121 10.70 -10.87 1.82
N GLU A 122 9.69 -11.75 1.88
CA GLU A 122 9.73 -13.07 1.25
C GLU A 122 9.86 -12.99 -0.27
N GLN A 123 9.25 -11.99 -0.92
CA GLN A 123 9.32 -11.84 -2.38
C GLN A 123 10.63 -11.21 -2.87
N ILE A 124 11.26 -10.34 -2.07
CA ILE A 124 12.55 -9.72 -2.43
C ILE A 124 13.71 -10.72 -2.31
N GLN A 125 13.57 -11.75 -1.49
CA GLN A 125 14.59 -12.79 -1.29
C GLN A 125 14.54 -13.92 -2.32
N ARG A 126 13.50 -13.94 -3.17
CA ARG A 126 13.35 -14.92 -4.26
C ARG A 126 14.07 -14.44 -5.51
#